data_AF-A0A9D1CZ99-F1
#
_entry.id   AF-A0A9D1CZ99-F1
#
_cell.length_a   1.000
_cell.length_b   1.000
_cell.length_c   1.000
_cell.angle_alpha   90.00
_cell.angle_beta   90.00
_cell.angle_gamma   90.00
#
_symmetry.space_group_name_H-M   'P 1'
#
loop_
_entity.id
_entity.type
_entity.pdbx_description
1 polymer ?
#
loop_
_entity_poly.entity_id
_entity_poly.type
_entity_poly.pdbx_seq_one_letter_code
_entity_poly.pdbx_strand_id
1 'polypeptide(L)'
;MKIVILIVSFILESVMSNFFPVNSFFASLFSLTALIVIYPLFDGDNFKYFRYAFLLGFAYDLIYTDTIIFQAFLFLIIAYLVTILRKMLSDNLLNLVIVTLICIASYRTINYFALVITGNLDFNLLTWIASIYNSVILNVIYCLAIGWIVNRIMRKKRRYRF
;
A
#
# COMPACT_ATOMS: atom_id res chain seq x y z
N MET A 1 12.88 8.09 9.50
CA MET A 1 11.70 8.72 8.83
C MET A 1 10.85 7.72 8.05
N LYS A 2 11.41 6.95 7.11
CA LYS A 2 10.66 5.90 6.36
C LYS A 2 9.89 4.95 7.27
N ILE A 3 10.59 4.41 8.28
CA ILE A 3 10.01 3.48 9.25
C ILE A 3 8.94 4.12 10.13
N VAL A 4 9.09 5.41 10.44
CA VAL A 4 8.10 6.15 11.23
C VAL A 4 6.81 6.30 10.43
N ILE A 5 6.91 6.63 9.13
CA ILE A 5 5.75 6.68 8.25
C ILE A 5 5.05 5.31 8.26
N LEU A 6 5.79 4.22 8.01
CA LEU A 6 5.19 2.88 8.01
C LEU A 6 4.54 2.51 9.33
N ILE A 7 5.19 2.74 10.47
CA ILE A 7 4.64 2.41 11.79
C ILE A 7 3.38 3.23 12.08
N VAL A 8 3.40 4.54 11.78
CA VAL A 8 2.22 5.40 11.99
C VAL A 8 1.08 4.97 11.07
N SER A 9 1.36 4.68 9.80
CA SER A 9 0.36 4.18 8.85
C SER A 9 -0.23 2.85 9.30
N PHE A 10 0.62 1.96 9.82
CA PHE A 10 0.24 0.65 10.32
C PHE A 10 -0.68 0.79 11.54
N ILE A 11 -0.33 1.60 12.53
CA ILE A 11 -1.18 1.84 13.71
C ILE A 11 -2.50 2.50 13.30
N LEU A 12 -2.44 3.49 12.40
CA LEU A 12 -3.63 4.21 11.94
C LEU A 12 -4.60 3.28 11.21
N GLU A 13 -4.11 2.28 10.48
CA GLU A 13 -4.94 1.25 9.85
C GLU A 13 -5.73 0.45 10.89
N SER A 14 -5.08 0.00 11.96
CA SER A 14 -5.74 -0.69 13.08
C SER A 14 -6.80 0.18 13.75
N VAL A 15 -6.52 1.46 13.95
CA VAL A 15 -7.51 2.38 14.51
C VAL A 15 -8.70 2.54 13.57
N MET A 16 -8.46 2.75 12.28
CA MET A 16 -9.55 2.93 11.30
C MET A 16 -10.38 1.68 11.07
N SER A 17 -9.77 0.49 11.07
CA SER A 17 -10.50 -0.76 10.87
C SER A 17 -11.49 -1.07 12.00
N ASN A 18 -11.29 -0.50 13.19
CA ASN A 18 -12.26 -0.56 14.29
C ASN A 18 -13.49 0.35 14.07
N PHE A 19 -13.33 1.45 13.33
CA PHE A 19 -14.43 2.38 13.05
C PHE A 19 -15.16 2.06 11.74
N PHE A 20 -14.44 1.53 10.75
CA PHE A 20 -14.96 1.24 9.42
C PHE A 20 -14.82 -0.25 9.12
N PRO A 21 -15.95 -0.99 9.00
CA PRO A 21 -15.91 -2.39 8.60
C PRO A 21 -15.20 -2.58 7.27
N VAL A 22 -14.58 -3.74 7.06
CA VAL A 22 -13.83 -4.08 5.84
C VAL A 22 -14.69 -3.99 4.56
N ASN A 23 -16.01 -4.18 4.69
CA ASN A 23 -16.97 -4.10 3.58
C ASN A 23 -17.55 -2.69 3.36
N SER A 24 -17.14 -1.71 4.16
CA SER A 24 -17.57 -0.32 4.00
C SER A 24 -16.79 0.39 2.88
N PHE A 25 -17.34 1.48 2.37
CA PHE A 25 -16.68 2.35 1.37
C PHE A 25 -15.36 2.99 1.84
N PHE A 26 -14.97 2.77 3.10
CA PHE A 26 -13.79 3.33 3.74
C PHE A 26 -12.82 2.24 4.19
N ALA A 27 -12.72 1.15 3.44
CA ALA A 27 -11.80 0.07 3.73
C ALA A 27 -10.35 0.59 3.70
N SER A 28 -9.68 0.58 4.85
CA SER A 28 -8.33 1.12 5.03
C SER A 28 -7.25 0.17 4.50
N LEU A 29 -6.30 0.70 3.72
CA LEU A 29 -5.09 0.02 3.26
C LEU A 29 -3.88 0.98 3.45
N PHE A 30 -3.78 1.56 4.64
CA PHE A 30 -2.81 2.62 4.93
C PHE A 30 -1.37 2.12 4.92
N SER A 31 -1.12 0.90 5.36
CA SER A 31 0.19 0.26 5.32
C SER A 31 0.66 0.09 3.88
N LEU A 32 -0.22 -0.38 2.99
CA LEU A 32 0.07 -0.55 1.57
C LEU A 32 0.28 0.79 0.86
N THR A 33 -0.59 1.76 1.09
CA THR A 33 -0.42 3.11 0.50
C THR A 33 0.84 3.80 1.00
N ALA A 34 1.17 3.68 2.28
CA ALA A 34 2.42 4.20 2.82
C ALA A 34 3.63 3.57 2.14
N LEU A 35 3.64 2.26 1.94
CA LEU A 35 4.70 1.54 1.21
C LEU A 35 4.92 2.14 -0.19
N ILE A 36 3.84 2.37 -0.94
CA ILE A 36 3.89 2.97 -2.29
C ILE A 36 4.48 4.38 -2.26
N VAL A 37 4.08 5.17 -1.28
CA VAL A 37 4.46 6.60 -1.18
C VAL A 37 5.91 6.77 -0.74
N ILE A 38 6.45 5.90 0.11
CA ILE A 38 7.83 6.04 0.62
C ILE A 38 8.91 5.60 -0.37
N TYR A 39 8.56 4.95 -1.49
CA TYR A 39 9.53 4.44 -2.47
C TYR A 39 10.62 5.46 -2.86
N PRO A 40 10.32 6.74 -3.17
CA PRO A 40 11.34 7.71 -3.56
C PRO A 40 12.36 8.03 -2.45
N LEU A 41 12.05 7.75 -1.18
CA LEU A 41 12.98 7.96 -0.08
C LEU A 41 14.16 6.97 -0.08
N PHE A 42 14.06 5.89 -0.86
CA PHE A 42 15.10 4.87 -0.99
C PHE A 42 16.22 5.23 -1.96
N ASP A 43 16.16 6.37 -2.65
CA ASP A 43 17.21 6.85 -3.57
C ASP A 43 17.69 5.77 -4.58
N GLY A 44 16.80 4.88 -5.03
CA GLY A 44 17.13 3.78 -5.96
C GLY A 44 17.63 2.48 -5.32
N ASP A 45 17.78 2.43 -4.00
CA ASP A 45 18.11 1.19 -3.27
C ASP A 45 16.88 0.27 -3.15
N ASN A 46 16.64 -0.48 -4.23
CA ASN A 46 15.51 -1.40 -4.34
C ASN A 46 15.60 -2.55 -3.32
N PHE A 47 16.79 -3.02 -2.99
CA PHE A 47 16.97 -4.10 -2.03
C PHE A 47 16.47 -3.70 -0.64
N LYS A 48 16.83 -2.49 -0.17
CA LYS A 48 16.28 -1.95 1.07
C LYS A 48 14.78 -1.76 0.98
N TYR A 49 14.24 -1.27 -0.14
CA TYR A 49 12.79 -1.11 -0.30
C TYR A 49 12.03 -2.45 -0.19
N PHE A 50 12.51 -3.49 -0.88
CA PHE A 50 11.92 -4.85 -0.80
C PHE A 50 12.00 -5.44 0.61
N ARG A 51 13.11 -5.23 1.32
CA ARG A 51 13.21 -5.66 2.72
C ARG A 51 12.14 -5.00 3.60
N TYR A 52 11.89 -3.71 3.42
CA TYR A 52 10.84 -3.01 4.16
C TYR A 52 9.44 -3.50 3.77
N ALA A 53 9.20 -3.78 2.48
CA ALA A 53 7.94 -4.37 2.01
C ALA A 53 7.68 -5.74 2.64
N PHE A 54 8.68 -6.62 2.64
CA PHE A 54 8.58 -7.94 3.24
C PHE A 54 8.31 -7.87 4.76
N LEU A 55 9.06 -7.03 5.48
CA LEU A 55 8.87 -6.87 6.92
C LEU A 55 7.48 -6.29 7.25
N LEU A 56 6.99 -5.34 6.45
CA LEU A 56 5.67 -4.76 6.64
C LEU A 56 4.56 -5.78 6.36
N GLY A 57 4.68 -6.56 5.27
CA GLY A 57 3.72 -7.62 4.95
C GLY A 57 3.76 -8.76 5.97
N PHE A 58 4.93 -9.09 6.51
CA PHE A 58 5.05 -10.06 7.60
C PHE A 58 4.43 -9.55 8.90
N ALA A 59 4.61 -8.26 9.23
CA ALA A 59 3.88 -7.67 10.35
C ALA A 59 2.36 -7.64 10.11
N TYR A 60 1.94 -7.49 8.85
CA TYR A 60 0.53 -7.56 8.46
C TYR A 60 -0.04 -8.96 8.70
N ASP A 61 0.69 -9.99 8.28
CA ASP A 61 0.37 -11.41 8.55
C ASP A 61 0.22 -11.71 10.04
N LEU A 62 0.95 -11.02 10.93
CA LEU A 62 0.89 -11.29 12.37
C LEU A 62 -0.25 -10.58 13.10
N ILE A 63 -0.74 -9.46 12.56
CA ILE A 63 -1.63 -8.54 13.29
C ILE A 63 -3.01 -8.46 12.66
N TYR A 64 -3.11 -8.53 11.34
CA TYR A 64 -4.35 -8.27 10.61
C TYR A 64 -4.97 -9.50 9.97
N THR A 65 -4.20 -10.55 9.75
CA THR A 65 -4.68 -11.75 9.07
C THR A 65 -4.25 -12.99 9.82
N ASP A 66 -5.01 -14.08 9.68
CA ASP A 66 -4.62 -15.40 10.21
C ASP A 66 -3.76 -16.18 9.20
N THR A 67 -3.06 -15.47 8.32
CA THR A 67 -2.21 -16.05 7.28
C THR A 67 -0.75 -16.00 7.71
N ILE A 68 0.01 -17.04 7.40
CA ILE A 68 1.45 -17.03 7.60
C ILE A 68 2.11 -16.76 6.25
N ILE A 69 2.93 -15.71 6.17
CA ILE A 69 3.82 -15.38 5.04
C ILE A 69 3.10 -14.92 3.74
N PHE A 70 1.80 -15.15 3.59
CA PHE A 70 1.05 -14.77 2.41
C PHE A 70 1.10 -13.25 2.14
N GLN A 71 0.82 -12.43 3.15
CA GLN A 71 0.87 -10.96 3.01
C GLN A 71 2.31 -10.47 2.83
N ALA A 72 3.29 -11.12 3.46
CA ALA A 72 4.71 -10.83 3.23
C ALA A 72 5.10 -10.94 1.74
N PHE A 73 4.68 -12.01 1.04
CA PHE A 73 4.89 -12.15 -0.39
C PHE A 73 4.03 -11.19 -1.21
N LEU A 74 2.77 -10.99 -0.83
CA LEU A 74 1.89 -10.07 -1.55
C LEU A 74 2.45 -8.63 -1.53
N PHE A 75 2.96 -8.17 -0.39
CA PHE A 75 3.61 -6.87 -0.28
C PHE A 75 4.89 -6.77 -1.12
N LEU A 76 5.65 -7.86 -1.27
CA LEU A 76 6.79 -7.90 -2.20
C LEU A 76 6.35 -7.76 -3.66
N ILE A 77 5.29 -8.45 -4.07
CA ILE A 77 4.72 -8.33 -5.43
C ILE A 77 4.27 -6.89 -5.69
N ILE A 78 3.58 -6.27 -4.73
CA ILE A 78 3.18 -4.86 -4.84
C ILE A 78 4.39 -3.94 -4.87
N ALA A 79 5.40 -4.16 -4.03
CA ALA A 79 6.63 -3.38 -4.07
C ALA A 79 7.31 -3.47 -5.44
N TYR A 80 7.33 -4.65 -6.05
CA TYR A 80 7.90 -4.85 -7.38
C TYR A 80 7.12 -4.06 -8.43
N LEU A 81 5.79 -4.15 -8.39
CA LEU A 81 4.90 -3.38 -9.24
C LEU A 81 5.14 -1.86 -9.10
N VAL A 82 5.30 -1.35 -7.86
CA VAL A 82 5.65 0.05 -7.61
C VAL A 82 6.96 0.43 -8.30
N THR A 83 7.99 -0.42 -8.22
CA THR A 83 9.29 -0.11 -8.83
C THR A 83 9.22 -0.01 -10.36
N ILE A 84 8.39 -0.84 -11.01
CA ILE A 84 8.16 -0.78 -12.46
C ILE A 84 7.41 0.51 -12.81
N LEU A 85 6.26 0.74 -12.17
CA LEU A 85 5.39 1.88 -12.50
C LEU A 85 6.10 3.23 -12.26
N ARG A 86 6.90 3.32 -11.20
CA ARG A 86 7.72 4.51 -10.88
C ARG A 86 8.85 4.77 -11.87
N LYS A 87 9.32 3.74 -12.60
CA LYS A 87 10.29 3.94 -13.69
C LYS A 87 9.62 4.40 -14.98
N MET A 88 8.36 4.03 -15.20
CA MET A 88 7.60 4.39 -16.39
C MET A 88 6.95 5.78 -16.31
N LEU A 89 6.62 6.24 -15.10
CA LEU A 89 5.90 7.49 -14.87
C LEU A 89 6.80 8.56 -14.25
N SER A 90 6.52 9.84 -14.55
CA SER A 90 7.26 10.96 -13.96
C SER A 90 6.91 11.18 -12.48
N ASP A 91 7.86 11.74 -11.72
CA ASP A 91 7.68 12.04 -10.30
C ASP A 91 6.78 13.27 -10.08
N ASN A 92 5.46 13.06 -10.09
CA ASN A 92 4.46 14.07 -9.72
C ASN A 92 3.33 13.44 -8.87
N LEU A 93 2.52 14.29 -8.21
CA LEU A 93 1.45 13.82 -7.32
C LEU A 93 0.33 13.08 -8.06
N LEU A 94 0.04 13.44 -9.31
CA LEU A 94 -1.00 12.79 -10.10
C LEU A 94 -0.60 11.34 -10.43
N ASN A 95 0.63 11.14 -10.89
CA ASN A 95 1.19 9.83 -11.17
C ASN A 95 1.30 9.00 -9.89
N LEU A 96 1.60 9.62 -8.74
CA LEU A 96 1.56 8.93 -7.45
C LEU A 96 0.17 8.33 -7.16
N VAL A 97 -0.90 9.09 -7.41
CA VAL A 97 -2.28 8.61 -7.26
C VAL A 97 -2.55 7.47 -8.24
N ILE A 98 -2.16 7.59 -9.51
CA ILE A 98 -2.33 6.52 -10.52
C ILE A 98 -1.63 5.23 -10.08
N VAL A 99 -0.35 5.32 -9.67
CA VAL A 99 0.40 4.16 -9.16
C VAL A 99 -0.32 3.53 -7.97
N THR A 100 -0.85 4.37 -7.08
CA THR A 100 -1.59 3.91 -5.89
C THR A 100 -2.86 3.15 -6.28
N LEU A 101 -3.65 3.67 -7.22
CA LEU A 101 -4.87 3.03 -7.71
C LEU A 101 -4.57 1.66 -8.34
N ILE A 102 -3.56 1.58 -9.20
CA ILE A 102 -3.15 0.32 -9.84
C ILE A 102 -2.73 -0.69 -8.77
N CYS A 103 -1.89 -0.28 -7.81
CA CYS A 103 -1.42 -1.18 -6.76
C CYS A 103 -2.55 -1.66 -5.84
N ILE A 104 -3.51 -0.79 -5.48
CA ILE A 104 -4.68 -1.18 -4.67
C ILE A 104 -5.54 -2.19 -5.45
N ALA A 105 -5.81 -1.93 -6.73
CA ALA A 105 -6.57 -2.85 -7.57
C ALA A 105 -5.88 -4.21 -7.70
N SER A 106 -4.56 -4.23 -7.94
CA SER A 106 -3.77 -5.46 -7.99
C SER A 106 -3.79 -6.22 -6.66
N TYR A 107 -3.59 -5.51 -5.54
CA TYR A 107 -3.61 -6.11 -4.20
C TYR A 107 -4.96 -6.75 -3.89
N ARG A 108 -6.06 -6.01 -4.10
CA ARG A 108 -7.42 -6.51 -3.86
C ARG A 108 -7.75 -7.69 -4.77
N THR A 109 -7.33 -7.64 -6.02
CA THR A 109 -7.58 -8.72 -6.98
C THR A 109 -6.86 -10.00 -6.56
N ILE A 110 -5.55 -9.93 -6.26
CA ILE A 110 -4.79 -11.11 -5.84
C ILE A 110 -5.35 -11.68 -4.54
N ASN A 111 -5.65 -10.83 -3.56
CA ASN A 111 -6.19 -11.28 -2.27
C ASN A 111 -7.58 -11.92 -2.43
N TYR A 112 -8.45 -11.34 -3.27
CA TYR A 112 -9.77 -11.91 -3.56
C TYR A 112 -9.67 -13.30 -4.20
N PHE A 113 -8.82 -13.46 -5.22
CA PHE A 113 -8.64 -14.77 -5.85
C PHE A 113 -7.99 -15.79 -4.90
N ALA A 114 -7.11 -15.36 -4.01
CA ALA A 114 -6.57 -16.25 -2.98
C ALA A 114 -7.68 -16.77 -2.04
N LEU A 115 -8.64 -15.92 -1.65
CA LEU A 115 -9.80 -16.33 -0.85
C LEU A 115 -10.71 -17.32 -1.60
N VAL A 116 -10.88 -17.12 -2.91
CA VAL A 116 -11.65 -18.05 -3.75
C VAL A 116 -10.96 -19.41 -3.86
N ILE A 117 -9.66 -19.43 -4.12
CA ILE A 117 -8.89 -20.67 -4.28
C ILE A 117 -8.83 -21.47 -2.98
N THR A 118 -8.75 -20.78 -1.84
CA THR A 118 -8.73 -21.41 -0.51
C THR A 118 -10.10 -21.90 -0.03
N GLY A 119 -11.17 -21.64 -0.79
CA GLY A 119 -12.53 -22.03 -0.43
C GLY A 119 -13.15 -21.18 0.68
N ASN A 120 -12.52 -20.06 1.04
CA ASN A 120 -13.04 -19.13 2.05
C ASN A 120 -14.16 -18.23 1.51
N LEU A 121 -14.30 -18.13 0.17
CA LEU A 121 -15.27 -17.27 -0.48
C LEU A 121 -15.67 -17.85 -1.84
N ASP A 122 -16.97 -17.83 -2.16
CA ASP A 122 -17.45 -18.20 -3.49
C ASP A 122 -17.25 -17.07 -4.49
N PHE A 123 -16.81 -17.42 -5.71
CA PHE A 123 -16.58 -16.42 -6.76
C PHE A 123 -17.86 -15.64 -7.08
N ASN A 124 -17.79 -14.32 -6.93
CA ASN A 124 -18.86 -13.41 -7.24
C ASN A 124 -18.29 -12.08 -7.78
N LEU A 125 -18.65 -11.76 -9.02
CA LEU A 125 -18.12 -10.59 -9.71
C LEU A 125 -18.40 -9.26 -8.97
N LEU A 126 -19.58 -9.14 -8.36
CA LEU A 126 -19.97 -7.92 -7.65
C LEU A 126 -19.15 -7.73 -6.37
N THR A 127 -18.88 -8.81 -5.62
CA THR A 127 -18.05 -8.71 -4.42
C THR A 127 -16.60 -8.37 -4.76
N TRP A 128 -16.08 -8.88 -5.88
CA TRP A 128 -14.76 -8.52 -6.37
C TRP A 128 -14.66 -7.03 -6.72
N ILE A 129 -15.58 -6.51 -7.55
CA ILE A 129 -15.57 -5.08 -7.94
C ILE A 129 -15.77 -4.17 -6.73
N ALA A 130 -16.71 -4.53 -5.84
CA ALA A 130 -16.96 -3.78 -4.60
C ALA A 130 -15.71 -3.70 -3.73
N SER A 131 -14.93 -4.79 -3.62
CA SER A 131 -13.68 -4.80 -2.83
C SER A 131 -12.65 -3.77 -3.32
N ILE A 132 -12.60 -3.54 -4.63
CA ILE A 132 -11.70 -2.55 -5.24
C ILE A 132 -12.24 -1.15 -4.95
N TYR A 133 -13.49 -0.86 -5.32
CA TYR A 133 -14.07 0.48 -5.19
C TYR A 133 -14.11 0.97 -3.73
N ASN A 134 -14.49 0.10 -2.80
CA ASN A 134 -14.56 0.40 -1.37
C ASN A 134 -13.20 0.74 -0.75
N SER A 135 -12.11 0.40 -1.43
CA SER A 135 -10.76 0.66 -0.99
C SER A 135 -10.12 1.88 -1.64
N VAL A 136 -10.79 2.54 -2.59
CA VAL A 136 -10.16 3.63 -3.34
C VAL A 136 -10.21 4.94 -2.57
N ILE A 137 -11.39 5.36 -2.12
CA ILE A 137 -11.62 6.74 -1.65
C ILE A 137 -10.70 7.11 -0.48
N LEU A 138 -10.75 6.35 0.62
CA LEU A 138 -9.97 6.66 1.83
C LEU A 138 -8.47 6.61 1.57
N ASN A 139 -8.02 5.63 0.78
CA ASN A 139 -6.61 5.41 0.50
C ASN A 139 -6.04 6.46 -0.46
N VAL A 140 -6.83 7.01 -1.38
CA VAL A 140 -6.42 8.16 -2.20
C VAL A 140 -6.25 9.41 -1.35
N ILE A 141 -7.20 9.69 -0.44
CA ILE A 141 -7.08 10.84 0.49
C ILE A 141 -5.80 10.70 1.33
N TYR A 142 -5.57 9.51 1.87
CA TYR A 142 -4.38 9.22 2.66
C TYR A 142 -3.08 9.34 1.83
N CYS A 143 -3.09 8.83 0.60
CA CYS A 143 -1.97 8.94 -0.34
C CYS A 143 -1.61 10.39 -0.64
N LEU A 144 -2.59 11.27 -0.86
CA LEU A 144 -2.34 12.70 -1.05
C LEU A 144 -1.73 13.35 0.19
N ALA A 145 -2.23 13.02 1.38
CA ALA A 145 -1.72 13.55 2.64
C ALA A 145 -0.25 13.16 2.88
N ILE A 146 0.06 11.86 2.83
CA ILE A 146 1.43 11.37 3.05
C ILE A 146 2.34 11.75 1.87
N GLY A 147 1.82 11.72 0.65
CA GLY A 147 2.55 12.09 -0.56
C GLY A 147 3.04 13.54 -0.52
N TRP A 148 2.22 14.44 -0.01
CA TRP A 148 2.62 15.84 0.21
C TRP A 148 3.74 15.98 1.25
N ILE A 149 3.64 15.25 2.36
CA ILE A 149 4.69 15.23 3.40
C ILE A 149 6.00 14.70 2.84
N VAL A 150 5.98 13.57 2.13
CA VAL A 150 7.15 12.95 1.50
C VAL A 150 7.79 13.89 0.47
N ASN A 151 7.00 14.55 -0.37
CA ASN A 151 7.51 15.52 -1.33
C ASN A 151 8.23 16.70 -0.65
N ARG A 152 7.71 17.22 0.46
CA ARG A 152 8.40 18.27 1.23
C ARG A 152 9.74 17.79 1.77
N ILE A 153 9.81 16.58 2.30
CA ILE A 153 11.04 15.98 2.81
C ILE A 153 12.08 15.82 1.69
N MET A 154 11.66 15.31 0.53
CA MET A 154 12.54 15.16 -0.63
C MET A 154 13.09 16.48 -1.14
N ARG A 155 12.26 17.53 -1.24
CA ARG A 155 12.70 18.87 -1.65
C ARG A 155 13.73 19.43 -0.67
N LYS A 156 13.50 19.25 0.63
CA LYS A 156 14.46 19.64 1.67
C LYS A 156 15.79 18.89 1.48
N LYS A 157 15.76 17.57 1.31
CA LYS A 157 16.95 16.73 1.10
C LYS A 157 17.75 17.13 -0.14
N ARG A 158 17.09 17.49 -1.25
CA ARG A 158 17.78 17.99 -2.47
C ARG A 158 18.48 19.33 -2.24
N ARG A 159 17.96 20.19 -1.36
CA ARG A 159 18.53 21.50 -1.04
C ARG A 159 19.84 21.43 -0.23
N TYR A 160 20.04 20.39 0.58
CA TYR A 160 21.23 20.19 1.42
C TYR A 160 22.28 19.23 0.80
N ARG A 161 22.09 18.80 -0.46
CA ARG A 161 23.10 18.05 -1.22
C ARG A 161 24.01 18.94 -2.06
N PHE A 162 23.99 20.26 -1.81
CA PHE A 162 24.90 21.25 -2.37
C PHE A 162 25.80 21.76 -1.27
#